data_AF-A0A4R0GI15-F1
#
_entry.id   AF-A0A4R0GI15-F1
#
_cell.length_a   1.000
_cell.length_b   1.000
_cell.length_c   1.000
_cell.angle_alpha   90.00
_cell.angle_beta   90.00
_cell.angle_gamma   90.00
#
_symmetry.space_group_name_H-M   'P 1'
#
loop_
_entity.id
_entity.type
_entity.pdbx_description
1 polymer ?
#
loop_
_entity_poly.entity_id
_entity_poly.type
_entity_poly.pdbx_seq_one_letter_code
_entity_poly.pdbx_strand_id
1 'polypeptide(L)'
;MITATAVSTLTVSFLSGLMKKAGETFLENAVRKVGNQLSSSNIFKQLTNEKINQRYVENLVRSVFTFRTITSGDKDVFLDQIYYPLQVSSYKYKNIKIEDHETLENEMRVCLVGVAGQGKTMTLKKMFLEDMNKRQYFPFFISLRNIDFSREISLPEIIEKHFINNGIKCTKQEVSDFIKNASIRMYFDGFDEVTDSQRKNVLILLEECDLQWNTSVVCSTRPDTEFCKFPGYVTYNVAYLKKQDVLNIIDKNITNSDVRNQLKKILTDKEFLYDSIVTPILVDIFIVTSFGLG
;
A
#
# COMPACT_ATOMS: atom_id res chain seq x y z
N MET A 1 1.10 -0.58 29.26
CA MET A 1 1.81 -0.74 27.97
C MET A 1 1.08 -1.84 27.21
N ILE A 2 0.38 -1.53 26.11
CA ILE A 2 -0.33 -2.54 25.32
C ILE A 2 0.75 -3.40 24.64
N THR A 3 0.74 -4.71 24.84
CA THR A 3 1.74 -5.62 24.25
C THR A 3 1.60 -5.66 22.72
N ALA A 4 2.68 -5.92 21.98
CA ALA A 4 2.62 -6.07 20.52
C ALA A 4 1.57 -7.11 20.08
N THR A 5 1.37 -8.16 20.89
CA THR A 5 0.32 -9.17 20.70
C THR A 5 -1.10 -8.62 20.87
N ALA A 6 -1.32 -7.69 21.80
CA ALA A 6 -2.62 -7.04 21.98
C ALA A 6 -2.91 -6.04 20.85
N VAL A 7 -1.90 -5.30 20.38
CA VAL A 7 -2.03 -4.42 19.20
C VAL A 7 -2.32 -5.27 17.95
N SER A 8 -1.58 -6.36 17.74
CA SER A 8 -1.83 -7.24 16.58
C SER A 8 -3.24 -7.82 16.60
N THR A 9 -3.74 -8.24 17.77
CA THR A 9 -5.11 -8.78 17.93
C THR A 9 -6.17 -7.70 17.64
N LEU A 10 -5.98 -6.48 18.13
CA LEU A 10 -6.89 -5.36 17.86
C LEU A 10 -6.87 -4.94 16.38
N THR A 11 -5.68 -4.84 15.78
CA THR A 11 -5.51 -4.50 14.36
C THR A 11 -6.11 -5.58 13.46
N VAL A 12 -5.90 -6.87 13.78
CA VAL A 12 -6.53 -7.99 13.09
C VAL A 12 -8.05 -7.93 13.25
N SER A 13 -8.57 -7.69 14.46
CA SER A 13 -10.01 -7.59 14.71
C SER A 13 -10.64 -6.43 13.92
N PHE A 14 -10.03 -5.25 13.93
CA PHE A 14 -10.48 -4.08 13.20
C PHE A 14 -10.46 -4.30 11.69
N LEU A 15 -9.32 -4.75 11.14
CA LEU A 15 -9.20 -5.02 9.71
C LEU A 15 -10.09 -6.18 9.26
N SER A 16 -10.32 -7.17 10.11
CA SER A 16 -11.24 -8.28 9.83
C SER A 16 -12.67 -7.78 9.73
N GLY A 17 -13.09 -6.92 10.66
CA GLY A 17 -14.39 -6.25 10.58
C GLY A 17 -14.54 -5.40 9.32
N LEU A 18 -13.50 -4.68 8.90
CA LEU A 18 -13.51 -3.87 7.67
C LEU A 18 -13.60 -4.74 6.41
N MET A 19 -12.77 -5.77 6.31
CA MET A 19 -12.72 -6.66 5.15
C MET A 19 -13.95 -7.54 5.03
N LYS A 20 -14.52 -8.01 6.14
CA LYS A 20 -15.82 -8.70 6.13
C LYS A 20 -16.91 -7.79 5.56
N LYS A 21 -17.04 -6.56 6.08
CA LYS A 21 -18.02 -5.58 5.58
C LYS A 21 -17.76 -5.19 4.13
N ALA A 22 -16.50 -5.06 3.72
CA ALA A 22 -16.14 -4.85 2.33
C ALA A 22 -16.62 -6.03 1.48
N GLY A 23 -16.27 -7.27 1.86
CA GLY A 23 -16.71 -8.49 1.18
C GLY A 23 -18.23 -8.60 1.05
N GLU A 24 -18.97 -8.30 2.12
CA GLU A 24 -20.45 -8.23 2.13
C GLU A 24 -20.96 -7.17 1.14
N THR A 25 -20.42 -5.95 1.19
CA THR A 25 -20.80 -4.86 0.27
C THR A 25 -20.53 -5.23 -1.19
N PHE A 26 -19.37 -5.83 -1.48
CA PHE A 26 -19.03 -6.25 -2.84
C PHE A 26 -19.91 -7.42 -3.31
N LEU A 27 -20.24 -8.37 -2.43
CA LEU A 27 -21.18 -9.44 -2.74
C LEU A 27 -22.57 -8.89 -3.05
N GLU A 28 -23.11 -7.98 -2.23
CA GLU A 28 -24.41 -7.34 -2.47
C GLU A 28 -24.44 -6.61 -3.82
N ASN A 29 -23.39 -5.84 -4.12
CA ASN A 29 -23.25 -5.12 -5.39
C ASN A 29 -23.14 -6.06 -6.59
N ALA A 30 -22.42 -7.17 -6.46
CA ALA A 30 -22.28 -8.19 -7.52
C ALA A 30 -23.62 -8.90 -7.78
N VAL A 31 -24.34 -9.30 -6.72
CA VAL A 31 -25.68 -9.90 -6.83
C VAL A 31 -26.65 -8.92 -7.50
N ARG A 32 -26.59 -7.63 -7.17
CA ARG A 32 -27.43 -6.60 -7.79
C ARG A 32 -27.15 -6.40 -9.29
N LYS A 33 -25.90 -6.55 -9.73
CA LYS A 33 -25.51 -6.35 -11.13
C LYS A 33 -25.84 -7.54 -12.03
N VAL A 34 -25.64 -8.78 -11.57
CA VAL A 34 -25.63 -9.97 -12.46
C VAL A 34 -26.52 -11.12 -11.98
N GLY A 35 -27.20 -10.98 -10.83
CA GLY A 35 -28.10 -11.99 -10.29
C GLY A 35 -27.39 -13.18 -9.64
N ASN A 36 -28.14 -14.27 -9.39
CA ASN A 36 -27.71 -15.40 -8.54
C ASN A 36 -26.76 -16.41 -9.21
N GLN A 37 -26.41 -16.27 -10.50
CA GLN A 37 -25.70 -17.29 -11.30
C GLN A 37 -24.17 -17.10 -11.40
N LEU A 38 -23.53 -16.37 -10.47
CA LEU A 38 -22.10 -16.07 -10.57
C LEU A 38 -21.20 -17.25 -10.16
N SER A 39 -20.27 -17.67 -11.02
CA SER A 39 -19.13 -18.55 -10.66
C SER A 39 -18.19 -17.88 -9.66
N SER A 40 -18.01 -16.55 -9.76
CA SER A 40 -17.32 -15.74 -8.74
C SER A 40 -18.03 -15.72 -7.38
N SER A 41 -19.27 -16.24 -7.28
CA SER A 41 -19.95 -16.42 -6.00
C SER A 41 -19.12 -17.28 -5.04
N ASN A 42 -18.28 -18.20 -5.53
CA ASN A 42 -17.43 -19.00 -4.66
C ASN A 42 -16.37 -18.15 -3.94
N ILE A 43 -15.71 -17.23 -4.66
CA ILE A 43 -14.76 -16.27 -4.06
C ILE A 43 -15.49 -15.39 -3.04
N PHE A 44 -16.62 -14.79 -3.42
CA PHE A 44 -17.39 -13.94 -2.50
C PHE A 44 -17.92 -14.71 -1.29
N LYS A 45 -18.47 -15.91 -1.45
CA LYS A 45 -18.94 -16.78 -0.35
C LYS A 45 -17.81 -17.09 0.63
N GLN A 46 -16.61 -17.38 0.14
CA GLN A 46 -15.43 -17.60 0.98
C GLN A 46 -14.99 -16.31 1.68
N LEU A 47 -15.00 -15.16 1.00
CA LEU A 47 -14.69 -13.87 1.59
C LEU A 47 -15.74 -13.44 2.63
N THR A 48 -16.99 -13.89 2.54
CA THR A 48 -18.03 -13.62 3.57
C THR A 48 -18.07 -14.67 4.68
N ASN A 49 -17.44 -15.83 4.48
CA ASN A 49 -17.34 -16.85 5.52
C ASN A 49 -16.40 -16.37 6.63
N GLU A 50 -16.88 -16.32 7.86
CA GLU A 50 -16.15 -15.76 9.00
C GLU A 50 -14.73 -16.34 9.18
N LYS A 51 -14.60 -17.68 9.19
CA LYS A 51 -13.31 -18.33 9.41
C LYS A 51 -12.34 -18.11 8.25
N ILE A 52 -12.83 -18.17 7.01
CA ILE A 52 -12.00 -18.01 5.82
C ILE A 52 -11.60 -16.54 5.66
N ASN A 53 -12.52 -15.60 5.88
CA ASN A 53 -12.26 -14.18 5.88
C ASN A 53 -11.21 -13.80 6.94
N GLN A 54 -11.38 -14.29 8.17
CA GLN A 54 -10.41 -14.05 9.23
C GLN A 54 -9.00 -14.50 8.80
N ARG A 55 -8.88 -15.70 8.22
CA ARG A 55 -7.60 -16.20 7.70
C ARG A 55 -7.04 -15.34 6.57
N TYR A 56 -7.88 -14.92 5.62
CA TYR A 56 -7.49 -14.02 4.54
C TYR A 56 -6.92 -12.72 5.10
N VAL A 57 -7.61 -12.13 6.07
CA VAL A 57 -7.22 -10.86 6.69
C VAL A 57 -5.96 -11.02 7.53
N GLU A 58 -5.82 -12.09 8.31
CA GLU A 58 -4.61 -12.37 9.08
C GLU A 58 -3.36 -12.43 8.18
N ASN A 59 -3.48 -13.09 7.02
CA ASN A 59 -2.39 -13.15 6.04
C ASN A 59 -2.12 -11.79 5.38
N LEU A 60 -3.16 -11.01 5.10
CA LEU A 60 -3.05 -9.65 4.58
C LEU A 60 -2.36 -8.71 5.58
N VAL A 61 -2.72 -8.79 6.87
CA VAL A 61 -2.07 -8.01 7.95
C VAL A 61 -0.59 -8.32 7.99
N ARG A 62 -0.23 -9.61 8.02
CA ARG A 62 1.17 -10.05 8.09
C ARG A 62 1.99 -9.59 6.88
N SER A 63 1.41 -9.63 5.68
CA SER A 63 2.13 -9.31 4.44
C SER A 63 2.15 -7.83 4.07
N VAL A 64 1.12 -7.07 4.45
CA VAL A 64 0.94 -5.67 4.05
C VAL A 64 1.13 -4.70 5.22
N PHE A 65 0.63 -5.01 6.41
CA PHE A 65 0.53 -4.06 7.53
C PHE A 65 1.49 -4.33 8.71
N THR A 66 2.32 -5.36 8.62
CA THR A 66 3.40 -5.61 9.58
C THR A 66 4.73 -5.12 8.99
N PHE A 67 5.48 -4.37 9.79
CA PHE A 67 6.73 -3.73 9.36
C PHE A 67 7.84 -3.98 10.37
N ARG A 68 9.07 -3.96 9.87
CA ARG A 68 10.27 -3.72 10.68
C ARG A 68 10.97 -2.50 10.10
N THR A 69 11.15 -1.49 10.94
CA THR A 69 11.79 -0.21 10.59
C THR A 69 13.19 -0.17 11.18
N ILE A 70 14.04 0.71 10.67
CA ILE A 70 15.40 0.91 11.20
C ILE A 70 15.32 1.26 12.70
N THR A 71 14.32 2.04 13.10
CA THR A 71 14.09 2.46 14.49
C THR A 71 13.46 1.39 15.37
N SER A 72 12.75 0.40 14.81
CA SER A 72 12.09 -0.66 15.59
C SER A 72 12.95 -1.91 15.78
N GLY A 73 14.06 -2.04 15.02
CA GLY A 73 14.96 -3.18 15.12
C GLY A 73 14.27 -4.49 14.75
N ASP A 74 14.28 -5.47 15.67
CA ASP A 74 13.63 -6.77 15.52
C ASP A 74 12.13 -6.75 15.88
N LYS A 75 11.61 -5.62 16.37
CA LYS A 75 10.21 -5.48 16.76
C LYS A 75 9.33 -5.20 15.55
N ASP A 76 8.27 -6.00 15.45
CA ASP A 76 7.18 -5.78 14.51
C ASP A 76 6.36 -4.56 14.96
N VAL A 77 6.12 -3.65 14.02
CA VAL A 77 5.29 -2.45 14.19
C VAL A 77 4.20 -2.42 13.11
N PHE A 78 3.13 -1.66 13.36
CA PHE A 78 1.97 -1.55 12.49
C PHE A 78 1.87 -0.18 11.81
N LEU A 79 1.08 -0.10 10.74
CA LEU A 79 0.99 1.09 9.90
C LEU A 79 0.58 2.33 10.70
N ASP A 80 -0.43 2.22 11.56
CA ASP A 80 -0.95 3.30 12.41
C ASP A 80 0.12 3.87 13.36
N GLN A 81 1.00 3.01 13.86
CA GLN A 81 2.08 3.37 14.79
C GLN A 81 3.15 4.23 14.11
N ILE A 82 3.50 3.95 12.85
CA ILE A 82 4.67 4.57 12.19
C ILE A 82 4.31 5.51 11.03
N TYR A 83 3.09 5.43 10.49
CA TYR A 83 2.75 6.20 9.28
C TYR A 83 2.66 7.70 9.58
N TYR A 84 3.42 8.49 8.84
CA TYR A 84 3.27 9.93 8.78
C TYR A 84 2.69 10.33 7.42
N PRO A 85 1.58 11.09 7.35
CA PRO A 85 0.99 11.52 6.09
C PRO A 85 1.95 12.34 5.23
N LEU A 86 2.17 11.88 4.00
CA LEU A 86 3.03 12.56 3.02
C LEU A 86 2.19 13.32 2.00
N GLN A 87 2.78 14.39 1.45
CA GLN A 87 2.18 15.14 0.36
C GLN A 87 2.56 14.54 -0.99
N VAL A 88 1.60 14.51 -1.91
CA VAL A 88 1.80 14.13 -3.30
C VAL A 88 1.30 15.24 -4.23
N SER A 89 1.91 15.37 -5.40
CA SER A 89 1.53 16.38 -6.39
C SER A 89 1.61 15.85 -7.81
N SER A 90 0.61 16.14 -8.62
CA SER A 90 0.61 15.91 -10.07
C SER A 90 0.72 17.24 -10.82
N TYR A 91 0.54 17.21 -12.15
CA TYR A 91 0.40 18.43 -12.95
C TYR A 91 -0.95 19.13 -12.70
N LYS A 92 -2.01 18.38 -12.35
CA LYS A 92 -3.36 18.89 -12.09
C LYS A 92 -3.54 19.37 -10.65
N TYR A 93 -3.07 18.57 -9.69
CA TYR A 93 -3.35 18.78 -8.28
C TYR A 93 -2.05 18.91 -7.50
N LYS A 94 -2.00 19.86 -6.57
CA LYS A 94 -0.80 20.17 -5.78
C LYS A 94 -1.05 19.91 -4.31
N ASN A 95 -0.01 19.43 -3.62
CA ASN A 95 0.04 19.27 -2.17
C ASN A 95 -1.11 18.45 -1.57
N ILE A 96 -1.57 17.41 -2.25
CA ILE A 96 -2.57 16.49 -1.68
C ILE A 96 -1.89 15.70 -0.58
N LYS A 97 -2.41 15.77 0.63
CA LYS A 97 -1.88 15.04 1.77
C LYS A 97 -2.59 13.70 1.88
N ILE A 98 -1.84 12.60 1.82
CA ILE A 98 -2.39 11.24 1.93
C ILE A 98 -2.63 10.94 3.41
N GLU A 99 -3.80 11.30 3.90
CA GLU A 99 -4.25 11.01 5.27
C GLU A 99 -5.50 10.12 5.25
N ASP A 100 -6.21 10.02 6.37
CA ASP A 100 -7.44 9.22 6.46
C ASP A 100 -8.43 9.68 5.38
N HIS A 101 -9.08 8.73 4.71
CA HIS A 101 -10.01 8.97 3.61
C HIS A 101 -9.42 9.57 2.32
N GLU A 102 -8.09 9.65 2.15
CA GLU A 102 -7.49 10.09 0.88
C GLU A 102 -6.90 8.91 0.10
N THR A 103 -7.36 8.70 -1.14
CA THR A 103 -6.93 7.57 -2.00
C THR A 103 -6.70 7.96 -3.46
N LEU A 104 -6.67 9.26 -3.76
CA LEU A 104 -6.60 9.76 -5.15
C LEU A 104 -7.71 9.18 -6.03
N GLU A 105 -8.90 8.99 -5.46
CA GLU A 105 -9.98 8.23 -6.08
C GLU A 105 -10.50 8.80 -7.41
N ASN A 106 -10.26 10.08 -7.65
CA ASN A 106 -10.57 10.76 -8.90
C ASN A 106 -9.67 10.34 -10.07
N GLU A 107 -8.60 9.58 -9.82
CA GLU A 107 -7.68 9.10 -10.84
C GLU A 107 -7.72 7.56 -10.90
N MET A 108 -8.20 7.03 -12.01
CA MET A 108 -8.24 5.58 -12.22
C MET A 108 -6.83 4.98 -12.36
N ARG A 109 -5.87 5.75 -12.87
CA ARG A 109 -4.53 5.28 -13.26
C ARG A 109 -3.47 6.25 -12.74
N VAL A 110 -2.72 5.82 -11.74
CA VAL A 110 -1.74 6.64 -11.02
C VAL A 110 -0.34 6.02 -11.09
N CYS A 111 0.63 6.84 -11.49
CA CYS A 111 2.06 6.55 -11.36
C CYS A 111 2.62 7.34 -10.18
N LEU A 112 2.89 6.67 -9.06
CA LEU A 112 3.41 7.29 -7.84
C LEU A 112 4.94 7.27 -7.84
N VAL A 113 5.54 8.44 -8.06
CA VAL A 113 6.98 8.63 -8.25
C VAL A 113 7.63 9.21 -7.00
N GLY A 114 8.81 8.72 -6.67
CA GLY A 114 9.62 9.23 -5.56
C GLY A 114 10.95 8.48 -5.44
N VAL A 115 11.95 9.12 -4.85
CA VAL A 115 13.27 8.51 -4.66
C VAL A 115 13.24 7.38 -3.62
N ALA A 116 14.38 6.71 -3.43
CA ALA A 116 14.52 5.67 -2.41
C ALA A 116 14.22 6.25 -1.01
N GLY A 117 13.44 5.53 -0.21
CA GLY A 117 13.10 5.95 1.15
C GLY A 117 12.15 7.15 1.25
N GLN A 118 11.61 7.66 0.14
CA GLN A 118 10.63 8.77 0.11
C GLN A 118 9.28 8.39 0.74
N GLY A 119 9.01 7.10 0.98
CA GLY A 119 7.75 6.63 1.56
C GLY A 119 6.67 6.20 0.56
N LYS A 120 7.05 5.87 -0.69
CA LYS A 120 6.12 5.38 -1.73
C LYS A 120 5.29 4.17 -1.27
N THR A 121 5.94 3.09 -0.84
CA THR A 121 5.29 1.88 -0.32
C THR A 121 4.36 2.19 0.84
N MET A 122 4.78 3.03 1.79
CA MET A 122 3.94 3.42 2.94
C MET A 122 2.72 4.21 2.50
N THR A 123 2.87 5.07 1.50
CA THR A 123 1.78 5.85 0.89
C THR A 123 0.79 4.92 0.17
N LEU A 124 1.26 3.95 -0.62
CA LEU A 124 0.39 2.93 -1.22
C LEU A 124 -0.36 2.12 -0.17
N LYS A 125 0.31 1.66 0.89
CA LYS A 125 -0.30 0.88 1.98
C LYS A 125 -1.35 1.69 2.74
N LYS A 126 -1.14 3.01 2.92
CA LYS A 126 -2.14 3.90 3.48
C LYS A 126 -3.37 4.00 2.58
N MET A 127 -3.19 4.29 1.29
CA MET A 127 -4.34 4.38 0.38
C MET A 127 -5.08 3.03 0.25
N PHE A 128 -4.35 1.92 0.24
CA PHE A 128 -4.91 0.57 0.30
C PHE A 128 -5.81 0.35 1.54
N LEU A 129 -5.36 0.80 2.72
CA LEU A 129 -6.18 0.80 3.95
C LEU A 129 -7.44 1.64 3.79
N GLU A 130 -7.32 2.84 3.24
CA GLU A 130 -8.45 3.73 3.06
C GLU A 130 -9.47 3.23 2.03
N ASP A 131 -9.04 2.52 0.99
CA ASP A 131 -9.99 1.88 0.06
C ASP A 131 -10.75 0.72 0.70
N MET A 132 -10.11 -0.06 1.58
CA MET A 132 -10.84 -1.06 2.38
C MET A 132 -11.89 -0.39 3.29
N ASN A 133 -11.58 0.80 3.83
CA ASN A 133 -12.52 1.58 4.64
C ASN A 133 -13.71 2.11 3.82
N LYS A 134 -13.42 2.72 2.66
CA LYS A 134 -14.40 3.35 1.78
C LYS A 134 -15.30 2.36 1.06
N ARG A 135 -14.79 1.16 0.77
CA ARG A 135 -15.51 0.07 0.05
C ARG A 135 -16.01 0.48 -1.35
N GLN A 136 -15.36 1.46 -1.97
CA GLN A 136 -15.59 1.81 -3.37
C GLN A 136 -14.92 0.81 -4.31
N TYR A 137 -13.71 0.36 -3.95
CA TYR A 137 -12.93 -0.64 -4.68
C TYR A 137 -12.60 -1.82 -3.78
N PHE A 138 -12.57 -3.03 -4.33
CA PHE A 138 -11.91 -4.16 -3.69
C PHE A 138 -10.42 -4.04 -3.99
N PRO A 139 -9.57 -3.73 -2.98
CA PRO A 139 -8.19 -3.42 -3.26
C PRO A 139 -7.31 -4.68 -3.20
N PHE A 140 -6.27 -4.73 -4.03
CA PHE A 140 -5.20 -5.72 -3.94
C PHE A 140 -3.86 -5.02 -3.80
N PHE A 141 -3.02 -5.47 -2.87
CA PHE A 141 -1.66 -4.97 -2.72
C PHE A 141 -0.66 -6.03 -3.20
N ILE A 142 0.08 -5.71 -4.27
CA ILE A 142 0.98 -6.62 -4.95
C ILE A 142 2.37 -6.00 -5.04
N SER A 143 3.36 -6.61 -4.38
CA SER A 143 4.75 -6.22 -4.53
C SER A 143 5.34 -6.85 -5.80
N LEU A 144 5.73 -6.01 -6.76
CA LEU A 144 6.18 -6.46 -8.08
C LEU A 144 7.50 -7.25 -8.01
N ARG A 145 8.36 -6.98 -7.04
CA ARG A 145 9.60 -7.75 -6.79
C ARG A 145 9.36 -9.24 -6.50
N ASN A 146 8.15 -9.60 -6.08
CA ASN A 146 7.79 -10.98 -5.69
C ASN A 146 7.21 -11.80 -6.85
N ILE A 147 7.11 -11.20 -8.05
CA ILE A 147 6.58 -11.84 -9.24
C ILE A 147 7.72 -12.04 -10.22
N ASP A 148 7.83 -13.25 -10.75
CA ASP A 148 8.76 -13.54 -11.84
C ASP A 148 8.14 -13.10 -13.18
N PHE A 149 8.64 -12.01 -13.73
CA PHE A 149 8.22 -11.49 -15.03
C PHE A 149 9.10 -12.01 -16.18
N SER A 150 9.68 -13.21 -16.06
CA SER A 150 10.41 -13.90 -17.15
C SER A 150 9.54 -14.20 -18.37
N ARG A 151 8.22 -14.23 -18.16
CA ARG A 151 7.18 -14.27 -19.19
C ARG A 151 6.09 -13.26 -18.90
N GLU A 152 5.19 -13.08 -19.86
CA GLU A 152 3.93 -12.39 -19.62
C GLU A 152 3.09 -13.17 -18.58
N ILE A 153 2.53 -12.42 -17.64
CA ILE A 153 1.64 -12.91 -16.58
C ILE A 153 0.39 -12.04 -16.61
N SER A 154 -0.76 -12.69 -16.74
CA SER A 154 -2.05 -12.00 -16.82
C SER A 154 -2.56 -11.55 -15.44
N LEU A 155 -3.36 -10.48 -15.38
CA LEU A 155 -3.97 -10.00 -14.13
C LEU A 155 -4.76 -11.10 -13.37
N PRO A 156 -5.59 -11.95 -14.01
CA PRO A 156 -6.27 -13.03 -13.30
C PRO A 156 -5.32 -14.04 -12.64
N GLU A 157 -4.14 -14.28 -13.22
CA GLU A 157 -3.13 -15.19 -12.64
C GLU A 157 -2.51 -14.59 -11.36
N ILE A 158 -2.25 -13.27 -11.36
CA ILE A 158 -1.76 -12.56 -10.18
C ILE A 158 -2.79 -12.61 -9.05
N ILE A 159 -4.06 -12.34 -9.38
CA ILE A 159 -5.14 -12.33 -8.39
C ILE A 159 -5.46 -13.74 -7.89
N GLU A 160 -5.42 -14.76 -8.76
CA GLU A 160 -5.57 -16.17 -8.36
C GLU A 160 -4.48 -16.58 -7.35
N LYS A 161 -3.23 -16.28 -7.65
CA LYS A 161 -2.11 -16.55 -6.73
C LYS A 161 -2.26 -15.80 -5.42
N HIS A 162 -2.70 -14.54 -5.46
CA HIS A 162 -3.00 -13.75 -4.25
C HIS A 162 -4.08 -14.43 -3.40
N PHE A 163 -5.20 -14.82 -4.00
CA PHE A 163 -6.29 -15.49 -3.28
C PHE A 163 -5.85 -16.80 -2.65
N ILE A 164 -5.18 -17.67 -3.42
CA ILE A 164 -4.70 -18.98 -2.94
C ILE A 164 -3.72 -18.80 -1.77
N ASN A 165 -2.76 -17.87 -1.89
CA ASN A 165 -1.80 -17.58 -0.83
C ASN A 165 -2.46 -17.07 0.45
N ASN A 166 -3.61 -16.39 0.32
CA ASN A 166 -4.38 -15.89 1.45
C ASN A 166 -5.50 -16.85 1.91
N GLY A 167 -5.57 -18.08 1.36
CA GLY A 167 -6.49 -19.12 1.81
C GLY A 167 -7.86 -19.15 1.13
N ILE A 168 -8.05 -18.39 0.05
CA ILE A 168 -9.23 -18.44 -0.81
C ILE A 168 -8.97 -19.41 -1.96
N LYS A 169 -9.81 -20.43 -2.10
CA LYS A 169 -9.71 -21.39 -3.20
C LYS A 169 -10.46 -20.84 -4.40
N CYS A 170 -9.78 -20.68 -5.52
CA CYS A 170 -10.38 -20.25 -6.77
C CYS A 170 -9.63 -20.79 -7.98
N THR A 171 -10.31 -20.77 -9.12
CA THR A 171 -9.76 -20.99 -10.45
C THR A 171 -9.57 -19.65 -11.16
N LYS A 172 -8.68 -19.62 -12.15
CA LYS A 172 -8.49 -18.46 -13.04
C LYS A 172 -9.78 -17.95 -13.69
N GLN A 173 -10.73 -18.85 -14.01
CA GLN A 173 -12.03 -18.46 -14.55
C GLN A 173 -12.89 -17.74 -13.50
N GLU A 174 -12.97 -18.27 -12.27
CA GLU A 174 -13.69 -17.60 -11.17
C GLU A 174 -13.09 -16.23 -10.87
N VAL A 175 -11.76 -16.08 -10.97
CA VAL A 175 -11.08 -14.79 -10.82
C VAL A 175 -11.41 -13.84 -11.97
N SER A 176 -11.41 -14.31 -13.21
CA SER A 176 -11.80 -13.51 -14.37
C SER A 176 -13.24 -12.99 -14.22
N ASP A 177 -14.15 -13.86 -13.76
CA ASP A 177 -15.52 -13.48 -13.45
C ASP A 177 -15.57 -12.50 -12.26
N PHE A 178 -14.74 -12.68 -11.23
CA PHE A 178 -14.65 -11.75 -10.10
C PHE A 178 -14.22 -10.35 -10.56
N ILE A 179 -13.19 -10.24 -11.40
CA ILE A 179 -12.68 -8.97 -11.91
C ILE A 179 -13.73 -8.23 -12.73
N LYS A 180 -14.48 -8.94 -13.59
CA LYS A 180 -15.56 -8.33 -14.40
C LYS A 180 -16.70 -7.74 -13.56
N ASN A 181 -16.93 -8.28 -12.37
CA ASN A 181 -18.10 -7.98 -11.57
C ASN A 181 -17.81 -7.08 -10.36
N ALA A 182 -16.55 -6.99 -9.93
CA ALA A 182 -16.10 -6.12 -8.85
C ALA A 182 -15.45 -4.86 -9.40
N SER A 183 -15.66 -3.73 -8.73
CA SER A 183 -14.81 -2.55 -8.94
C SER A 183 -13.49 -2.81 -8.20
N ILE A 184 -12.40 -3.02 -8.94
CA ILE A 184 -11.09 -3.40 -8.38
C ILE A 184 -10.13 -2.22 -8.42
N ARG A 185 -9.29 -2.13 -7.38
CA ARG A 185 -8.10 -1.28 -7.39
C ARG A 185 -6.83 -2.07 -7.08
N MET A 186 -5.88 -2.02 -8.00
CA MET A 186 -4.58 -2.65 -7.86
C MET A 186 -3.57 -1.65 -7.33
N TYR A 187 -2.90 -2.01 -6.25
CA TYR A 187 -1.73 -1.32 -5.71
C TYR A 187 -0.49 -2.14 -6.05
N PHE A 188 0.22 -1.73 -7.11
CA PHE A 188 1.47 -2.37 -7.51
C PHE A 188 2.66 -1.62 -6.92
N ASP A 189 3.46 -2.29 -6.09
CA ASP A 189 4.59 -1.66 -5.41
C ASP A 189 5.93 -2.07 -6.05
N GLY A 190 6.74 -1.07 -6.42
CA GLY A 190 8.13 -1.25 -6.81
C GLY A 190 8.35 -1.67 -8.27
N PHE A 191 7.83 -0.90 -9.24
CA PHE A 191 8.18 -1.13 -10.66
C PHE A 191 9.69 -1.08 -10.90
N ASP A 192 10.39 -0.16 -10.22
CA ASP A 192 11.84 -0.04 -10.28
C ASP A 192 12.59 -1.25 -9.69
N GLU A 193 11.94 -2.05 -8.84
CA GLU A 193 12.51 -3.26 -8.25
C GLU A 193 12.42 -4.48 -9.18
N VAL A 194 11.70 -4.39 -10.30
CA VAL A 194 11.69 -5.42 -11.34
C VAL A 194 12.92 -5.26 -12.22
N THR A 195 13.56 -6.39 -12.55
CA THR A 195 14.71 -6.45 -13.46
C THR A 195 14.40 -5.74 -14.78
N ASP A 196 15.32 -4.90 -15.25
CA ASP A 196 15.12 -4.05 -16.44
C ASP A 196 14.63 -4.84 -17.67
N SER A 197 15.19 -6.03 -17.93
CA SER A 197 14.79 -6.91 -19.04
C SER A 197 13.36 -7.44 -18.95
N GLN A 198 12.77 -7.44 -17.76
CA GLN A 198 11.43 -7.96 -17.47
C GLN A 198 10.39 -6.83 -17.33
N ARG A 199 10.79 -5.56 -17.17
CA ARG A 199 9.88 -4.43 -16.98
C ARG A 199 8.87 -4.25 -18.12
N LYS A 200 9.24 -4.65 -19.35
CA LYS A 200 8.31 -4.67 -20.49
C LYS A 200 7.04 -5.49 -20.18
N ASN A 201 7.18 -6.64 -19.53
CA ASN A 201 6.05 -7.50 -19.17
C ASN A 201 5.18 -6.87 -18.09
N VAL A 202 5.75 -6.03 -17.22
CA VAL A 202 4.98 -5.23 -16.26
C VAL A 202 4.18 -4.15 -16.96
N LEU A 203 4.74 -3.46 -17.96
CA LEU A 203 4.01 -2.47 -18.75
C LEU A 203 2.83 -3.12 -19.51
N ILE A 204 3.03 -4.32 -20.07
CA ILE A 204 1.96 -5.10 -20.70
C ILE A 204 0.86 -5.45 -19.69
N LEU A 205 1.21 -5.87 -18.47
CA LEU A 205 0.24 -6.10 -17.39
C LEU A 205 -0.54 -4.83 -17.03
N LEU A 206 0.14 -3.67 -16.95
CA LEU A 206 -0.50 -2.39 -16.63
C LEU A 206 -1.45 -1.92 -17.75
N GLU A 207 -1.15 -2.27 -19.01
CA GLU A 207 -2.04 -2.07 -20.15
C GLU A 207 -3.23 -3.03 -20.10
N GLU A 208 -3.02 -4.30 -19.76
CA GLU A 208 -4.07 -5.31 -19.59
C GLU A 208 -5.09 -4.88 -18.52
N CYS A 209 -4.60 -4.35 -17.39
CA CYS A 209 -5.43 -3.83 -16.31
C CYS A 209 -6.44 -2.76 -16.80
N ASP A 210 -6.05 -1.97 -17.80
CA ASP A 210 -6.87 -0.91 -18.38
C ASP A 210 -7.76 -1.46 -19.51
N LEU A 211 -7.14 -1.95 -20.58
CA LEU A 211 -7.83 -2.30 -21.82
C LEU A 211 -8.74 -3.52 -21.71
N GLN A 212 -8.38 -4.51 -20.87
CA GLN A 212 -9.14 -5.75 -20.77
C GLN A 212 -10.06 -5.76 -19.56
N TRP A 213 -9.63 -5.18 -18.44
CA TRP A 213 -10.31 -5.36 -17.15
C TRP A 213 -10.92 -4.08 -16.57
N ASN A 214 -10.61 -2.89 -17.11
CA ASN A 214 -11.08 -1.59 -16.61
C ASN A 214 -10.89 -1.45 -15.09
N THR A 215 -9.74 -1.88 -14.59
CA THR A 215 -9.37 -1.82 -13.17
C THR A 215 -8.66 -0.52 -12.84
N SER A 216 -8.89 0.01 -11.64
CA SER A 216 -8.09 1.14 -11.16
C SER A 216 -6.70 0.64 -10.77
N VAL A 217 -5.66 1.40 -11.10
CA VAL A 217 -4.28 1.05 -10.81
C VAL A 217 -3.56 2.22 -10.17
N VAL A 218 -2.86 1.95 -9.06
CA VAL A 218 -1.85 2.82 -8.47
C VAL A 218 -0.55 2.04 -8.41
N CYS A 219 0.44 2.45 -9.20
CA CYS A 219 1.73 1.77 -9.27
C CYS A 219 2.86 2.70 -8.83
N SER A 220 3.77 2.23 -7.98
CA SER A 220 4.91 3.01 -7.50
C SER A 220 6.19 2.76 -8.29
N THR A 221 7.01 3.80 -8.45
CA THR A 221 8.31 3.68 -9.12
C THR A 221 9.30 4.78 -8.68
N ARG A 222 10.58 4.62 -9.02
CA ARG A 222 11.58 5.69 -8.95
C ARG A 222 11.43 6.66 -10.13
N PRO A 223 11.98 7.89 -10.01
CA PRO A 223 12.08 8.79 -11.15
C PRO A 223 12.77 8.13 -12.34
N ASP A 224 12.47 8.63 -13.53
CA ASP A 224 13.15 8.32 -14.79
C ASP A 224 13.00 6.88 -15.30
N THR A 225 12.15 6.06 -14.68
CA THR A 225 11.79 4.74 -15.21
C THR A 225 10.87 4.85 -16.44
N GLU A 226 10.79 3.75 -17.20
CA GLU A 226 9.94 3.64 -18.39
C GLU A 226 8.46 3.88 -18.04
N PHE A 227 8.03 3.46 -16.85
CA PHE A 227 6.65 3.65 -16.40
C PHE A 227 6.28 5.13 -16.19
N CYS A 228 7.24 6.00 -15.86
CA CYS A 228 6.97 7.44 -15.74
C CYS A 228 6.52 8.08 -17.06
N LYS A 229 6.82 7.44 -18.20
CA LYS A 229 6.48 7.90 -19.55
C LYS A 229 5.31 7.11 -20.15
N PHE A 230 4.72 6.19 -19.38
CA PHE A 230 3.67 5.30 -19.88
C PHE A 230 2.36 6.08 -20.09
N PRO A 231 1.80 6.09 -21.31
CA PRO A 231 0.58 6.85 -21.60
C PRO A 231 -0.62 6.43 -20.76
N GLY A 232 -1.52 7.36 -20.49
CA GLY A 232 -2.78 7.10 -19.76
C GLY A 232 -2.68 7.14 -18.23
N TYR A 233 -1.47 7.19 -17.66
CA TYR A 233 -1.25 7.32 -16.22
C TYR A 233 -0.98 8.77 -15.82
N VAL A 234 -1.58 9.20 -14.71
CA VAL A 234 -1.29 10.50 -14.10
C VAL A 234 -0.15 10.33 -13.10
N THR A 235 0.96 11.04 -13.34
CA THR A 235 2.11 11.02 -12.44
C THR A 235 1.88 11.89 -11.22
N TYR A 236 2.01 11.30 -10.04
CA TYR A 236 2.04 11.96 -8.75
C TYR A 236 3.43 11.80 -8.13
N ASN A 237 4.08 12.91 -7.81
CA ASN A 237 5.37 12.93 -7.13
C ASN A 237 5.15 13.03 -5.63
N VAL A 238 5.78 12.14 -4.86
CA VAL A 238 5.86 12.24 -3.41
C VAL A 238 6.81 13.37 -3.04
N ALA A 239 6.32 14.34 -2.25
CA ALA A 239 7.07 15.51 -1.86
C ALA A 239 8.18 15.18 -0.85
N TYR A 240 9.24 15.97 -0.88
CA TYR A 240 10.26 16.01 0.18
C TYR A 240 9.66 16.53 1.49
N LEU A 241 10.21 16.03 2.60
CA LEU A 241 9.84 16.48 3.94
C LEU A 241 10.24 17.94 4.14
N LYS A 242 9.35 18.71 4.77
CA LYS A 242 9.66 20.04 5.29
C LYS A 242 10.21 19.90 6.71
N LYS A 243 10.83 20.97 7.23
CA LYS A 243 11.34 21.04 8.61
C LYS A 243 10.34 20.53 9.65
N GLN A 244 9.09 20.96 9.52
CA GLN A 244 8.02 20.55 10.45
C GLN A 244 7.67 19.06 10.34
N ASP A 245 7.75 18.48 9.15
CA ASP A 245 7.48 17.05 8.96
C ASP A 245 8.52 16.20 9.68
N VAL A 246 9.80 16.57 9.59
CA VAL A 246 10.90 15.91 10.33
C VAL A 246 10.63 15.93 11.83
N LEU A 247 10.26 17.09 12.38
CA LEU A 247 9.93 17.23 13.80
C LEU A 247 8.74 16.36 14.21
N ASN A 248 7.68 16.34 13.39
CA ASN A 248 6.49 15.55 13.66
C ASN A 248 6.76 14.04 13.59
N ILE A 249 7.61 13.60 12.67
CA ILE A 249 8.02 12.18 12.58
C ILE A 249 8.80 11.78 13.83
N ILE A 250 9.74 12.60 14.29
CA ILE A 250 10.47 12.36 15.55
C ILE A 250 9.48 12.28 16.72
N ASP A 251 8.50 13.18 16.76
CA ASP A 251 7.49 13.19 17.82
C ASP A 251 6.62 11.93 17.83
N LYS A 252 6.31 11.40 16.65
CA LYS A 252 5.53 10.19 16.50
C LYS A 252 6.32 8.93 16.86
N ASN A 253 7.55 8.82 16.36
CA ASN A 253 8.34 7.59 16.43
C ASN A 253 9.06 7.42 17.78
N ILE A 254 9.41 8.51 18.47
CA ILE A 254 10.17 8.47 19.73
C ILE A 254 9.25 8.70 20.90
N THR A 255 9.10 7.71 21.78
CA THR A 255 8.26 7.82 22.97
C THR A 255 8.97 8.55 24.12
N ASN A 256 10.26 8.28 24.33
CA ASN A 256 11.06 8.90 25.39
C ASN A 256 11.23 10.41 25.15
N SER A 257 10.78 11.23 26.10
CA SER A 257 10.82 12.70 26.02
C SER A 257 12.24 13.27 25.98
N ASP A 258 13.17 12.68 26.72
CA ASP A 258 14.55 13.19 26.83
C ASP A 258 15.30 12.98 25.52
N VAL A 259 15.17 11.78 24.95
CA VAL A 259 15.72 11.40 23.64
C VAL A 259 15.16 12.32 22.54
N ARG A 260 13.84 12.51 22.51
CA ARG A 260 13.15 13.40 21.58
C ARG A 260 13.64 14.85 21.68
N ASN A 261 13.78 15.38 22.90
CA ASN A 261 14.28 16.73 23.14
C ASN A 261 15.75 16.88 22.71
N GLN A 262 16.57 15.86 22.92
CA GLN A 262 17.97 15.85 22.46
C GLN A 262 18.06 15.86 20.93
N LEU A 263 17.26 15.07 20.21
CA LEU A 263 17.20 15.12 18.73
C LEU A 263 16.80 16.49 18.22
N LYS A 264 15.75 17.07 18.79
CA LYS A 264 15.28 18.40 18.42
C LYS A 264 16.33 19.47 18.68
N LYS A 265 17.07 19.35 19.79
CA LYS A 265 18.20 20.23 20.09
C LYS A 265 19.30 20.10 19.04
N ILE A 266 19.70 18.88 18.65
CA ILE A 266 20.70 18.66 17.58
C ILE A 266 20.26 19.33 16.28
N LEU A 267 18.99 19.19 15.89
CA LEU A 267 18.45 19.81 14.68
C LEU A 267 18.38 21.35 14.78
N THR A 268 18.14 21.88 15.98
CA THR A 268 18.13 23.34 16.23
C THR A 268 19.55 23.91 16.17
N ASP A 269 20.52 23.23 16.80
CA ASP A 269 21.93 23.64 16.83
C ASP A 269 22.60 23.48 15.45
N LYS A 270 22.10 22.55 14.62
CA LYS A 270 22.64 22.22 13.29
C LYS A 270 21.55 22.31 12.23
N GLU A 271 21.05 23.52 11.98
CA GLU A 271 19.91 23.75 11.09
C GLU A 271 20.10 23.20 9.66
N PHE A 272 21.35 23.14 9.16
CA PHE A 272 21.68 22.56 7.85
C PHE A 272 21.27 21.07 7.71
N LEU A 273 21.07 20.35 8.82
CA LEU A 273 20.62 18.96 8.80
C LEU A 273 19.22 18.82 8.18
N TYR A 274 18.36 19.84 8.31
CA TYR A 274 17.03 19.80 7.70
C TYR A 274 17.08 19.72 6.17
N ASP A 275 18.10 20.32 5.54
CA ASP A 275 18.26 20.28 4.09
C ASP A 275 18.79 18.92 3.61
N SER A 276 19.34 18.12 4.53
CA SER A 276 19.84 16.77 4.26
C SER A 276 18.78 15.70 4.57
N ILE A 277 17.99 15.88 5.64
CA ILE A 277 17.00 14.90 6.14
C ILE A 277 15.64 15.14 5.47
N VAL A 278 15.62 14.99 4.15
CA VAL A 278 14.46 15.36 3.31
C VAL A 278 13.52 14.18 2.99
N THR A 279 13.83 12.97 3.47
CA THR A 279 13.03 11.76 3.24
C THR A 279 12.79 11.00 4.55
N PRO A 280 11.67 10.26 4.70
CA PRO A 280 11.38 9.48 5.90
C PRO A 280 12.53 8.55 6.33
N ILE A 281 13.17 7.84 5.40
CA ILE A 281 14.27 6.94 5.75
C ILE A 281 15.47 7.69 6.34
N LEU A 282 15.72 8.92 5.90
CA LEU A 282 16.82 9.74 6.43
C LEU A 282 16.50 10.21 7.84
N VAL A 283 15.22 10.42 8.19
CA VAL A 283 14.81 10.70 9.57
C VAL A 283 15.10 9.49 10.45
N ASP A 284 14.76 8.28 10.01
CA ASP A 284 15.04 7.05 10.75
C ASP A 284 16.56 6.83 10.93
N ILE A 285 17.36 7.07 9.89
CA ILE A 285 18.82 7.00 9.96
C ILE A 285 19.37 8.04 10.94
N PHE A 286 18.89 9.28 10.87
CA PHE A 286 19.29 10.35 11.80
C PHE A 286 19.00 9.98 13.26
N ILE A 287 17.81 9.42 13.53
CA ILE A 287 17.42 8.95 14.86
C ILE A 287 18.43 7.90 15.36
N VAL A 288 18.69 6.87 14.57
CA VAL A 288 19.54 5.74 15.00
C VAL A 288 21.01 6.15 15.13
N THR A 289 21.52 6.97 14.21
CA THR A 289 22.92 7.44 14.25
C THR A 289 23.19 8.43 15.38
N SER A 290 22.18 9.18 15.84
CA SER A 290 22.34 10.15 16.92
C SER A 290 22.48 9.52 18.31
N PHE A 291 21.93 8.31 18.51
CA PHE A 291 21.99 7.62 19.80
C PHE A 291 22.86 6.37 19.81
N GLY A 292 23.35 5.95 18.64
CA GLY A 292 23.87 4.60 18.46
C GLY A 292 22.74 3.57 18.59
N LEU A 293 22.89 2.43 17.92
CA LEU A 293 22.21 1.22 18.39
C LEU A 293 22.85 0.87 19.73
N GLY A 294 22.29 1.41 20.82
CA GLY A 294 22.53 0.94 22.18
C GLY A 294 21.73 -0.32 22.45
#